data_AF-A0A1A8MBK1-F1
#
_entry.id   AF-A0A1A8MBK1-F1
#
_cell.length_a   1.000
_cell.length_b   1.000
_cell.length_c   1.000
_cell.angle_alpha   90.00
_cell.angle_beta   90.00
_cell.angle_gamma   90.00
#
_symmetry.space_group_name_H-M   'P 1'
#
loop_
_entity.id
_entity.type
_entity.pdbx_description
1 polymer ?
#
loop_
_entity_poly.entity_id
_entity_poly.type
_entity_poly.pdbx_seq_one_letter_code
_entity_poly.pdbx_strand_id
1 'polypeptide(L)' 'NIHMSDLVVDALNDSKKGSDDYDCLHRTRPLCHSLRAACKAVYHPQQNLSVDERMVAAKARIAMKQYIKNKPTKWG' A
#
# COMPACT_ATOMS: atom_id res chain seq x y z
N ASN A 1 18.55 9.73 -0.45
CA ASN A 1 17.61 8.76 0.16
C ASN A 1 16.26 9.43 0.32
N ILE A 2 15.20 8.86 -0.26
CA ILE A 2 13.83 9.40 -0.16
C ILE A 2 13.08 8.57 0.87
N HIS A 3 12.50 9.23 1.86
CA HIS A 3 11.69 8.61 2.91
C HIS A 3 10.31 9.26 2.93
N MET A 4 9.27 8.43 3.05
CA MET A 4 7.86 8.87 3.06
C MET A 4 7.27 8.89 4.47
N SER A 5 7.95 8.28 5.44
CA SER A 5 7.58 8.14 6.84
C SER A 5 8.71 8.63 7.75
N ASP A 6 8.42 8.74 9.04
CA ASP A 6 9.40 9.10 10.07
C ASP A 6 10.32 7.91 10.38
N LEU A 7 11.64 8.15 10.33
CA LEU A 7 12.65 7.11 10.53
C LEU A 7 12.62 6.47 11.93
N VAL A 8 12.26 7.23 12.96
CA VAL A 8 12.18 6.74 14.33
C VAL A 8 10.99 5.80 14.47
N VAL A 9 9.86 6.17 13.88
CA VAL A 9 8.65 5.34 13.90
C VAL A 9 8.83 4.10 13.02
N ASP A 10 9.50 4.23 11.89
CA ASP A 10 9.89 3.09 11.04
C ASP A 10 10.70 2.06 11.82
N ALA A 11 11.70 2.50 12.59
CA ALA A 11 12.54 1.61 13.38
C ALA A 11 11.72 0.87 14.47
N LEU A 12 10.76 1.54 15.10
CA LEU A 12 9.84 0.94 16.06
C LEU A 12 8.88 -0.07 15.42
N ASN A 13 8.46 0.15 14.18
CA ASN A 13 7.68 -0.83 13.44
C ASN A 13 8.54 -2.03 13.05
N ASP A 14 9.76 -1.79 12.56
CA ASP A 14 10.68 -2.84 12.14
C ASP A 14 11.08 -3.77 13.30
N SER A 15 11.17 -3.26 14.53
CA SER A 15 11.44 -4.09 15.71
C SER A 15 10.31 -5.09 16.02
N LYS A 16 9.10 -4.87 15.50
CA LYS A 16 7.94 -5.76 15.68
C LYS A 16 7.86 -6.86 14.63
N LYS A 17 8.75 -6.87 13.63
CA LYS A 17 8.69 -7.80 12.49
C LYS A 17 8.60 -9.25 12.94
N GLY A 18 7.59 -9.97 12.46
CA GLY A 18 7.31 -11.36 12.83
C GLY A 18 6.27 -11.51 13.96
N SER A 19 5.85 -10.42 14.59
CA SER A 19 4.67 -10.37 15.45
C SER A 19 3.43 -9.90 14.68
N ASP A 20 2.26 -10.13 15.26
CA ASP A 20 0.97 -9.66 14.72
C ASP A 20 0.88 -8.12 14.69
N ASP A 21 1.68 -7.42 15.50
CA ASP A 21 1.71 -5.97 15.56
C ASP A 21 2.57 -5.32 14.45
N TYR A 22 3.22 -6.12 13.59
CA TYR A 22 4.03 -5.60 12.50
C TYR A 22 3.18 -5.13 11.32
N ASP A 23 3.32 -3.86 10.97
CA ASP A 23 2.66 -3.29 9.80
C ASP A 23 3.62 -3.21 8.59
N CYS A 24 3.43 -4.11 7.63
CA CYS A 24 4.27 -4.15 6.43
C CYS A 24 4.10 -2.96 5.48
N LEU A 25 3.02 -2.17 5.62
CA LEU A 25 2.74 -0.99 4.80
C LEU A 25 3.09 0.32 5.51
N HIS A 26 3.67 0.27 6.71
CA HIS A 26 3.91 1.43 7.55
C HIS A 26 4.61 2.58 6.79
N ARG A 27 5.67 2.25 6.05
CA ARG A 27 6.49 3.23 5.35
C ARG A 27 5.79 3.97 4.20
N THR A 28 4.79 3.34 3.57
CA THR A 28 4.06 3.93 2.43
C THR A 28 2.73 4.54 2.86
N ARG A 29 2.29 4.28 4.09
CA ARG A 29 1.00 4.74 4.63
C ARG A 29 0.81 6.26 4.57
N PRO A 30 1.81 7.12 4.89
CA PRO A 30 1.63 8.57 4.80
C PRO A 30 1.26 9.02 3.38
N LEU A 31 1.96 8.49 2.36
CA LEU A 31 1.68 8.79 0.96
C LEU A 31 0.27 8.33 0.55
N CYS A 32 -0.10 7.09 0.90
CA CYS A 32 -1.43 6.55 0.61
C CYS A 32 -2.55 7.37 1.26
N HIS A 33 -2.32 7.85 2.48
CA HIS A 33 -3.28 8.70 3.20
C HIS A 33 -3.44 10.06 2.51
N SER A 34 -2.33 10.71 2.17
CA SER A 34 -2.32 12.00 1.47
C SER A 34 -3.01 11.94 0.11
N LEU A 35 -2.73 10.90 -0.69
CA LEU A 35 -3.40 10.68 -1.98
C LEU A 35 -4.90 10.47 -1.79
N ARG A 36 -5.31 9.65 -0.81
CA ARG A 36 -6.72 9.42 -0.51
C ARG A 36 -7.43 10.70 -0.10
N ALA A 37 -6.81 11.52 0.74
CA ALA A 37 -7.38 12.80 1.17
C ALA A 37 -7.55 13.75 -0.02
N ALA A 38 -6.53 13.90 -0.86
CA ALA A 38 -6.58 14.74 -2.05
C ALA A 38 -7.66 14.28 -3.04
N CYS A 39 -7.73 12.97 -3.34
CA CYS A 39 -8.75 12.44 -4.25
C CYS A 39 -10.16 12.69 -3.72
N LYS A 40 -10.40 12.52 -2.42
CA LYS A 40 -11.71 12.78 -1.80
C LYS A 40 -12.09 14.26 -1.78
N ALA A 41 -11.11 15.15 -1.62
CA ALA A 41 -11.37 16.59 -1.63
C ALA A 41 -11.81 17.09 -3.02
N VAL A 42 -11.27 16.48 -4.09
CA VAL A 42 -11.52 16.91 -5.47
C VAL A 42 -12.70 16.18 -6.11
N TYR A 43 -12.94 14.92 -5.74
CA TYR A 43 -13.96 14.08 -6.38
C TYR A 43 -15.04 13.63 -5.39
N HIS A 44 -16.29 13.95 -5.73
CA HIS A 44 -17.48 13.53 -5.00
C HIS A 44 -18.24 12.49 -5.83
N PRO A 45 -18.21 11.20 -5.45
CA PRO A 45 -18.87 10.16 -6.23
C PRO A 45 -20.40 10.33 -6.21
N GLN A 46 -21.03 9.92 -7.30
CA GLN A 46 -22.48 9.86 -7.43
C GLN A 46 -22.97 8.42 -7.22
N GLN A 47 -24.04 8.02 -7.89
CA GLN A 47 -24.59 6.66 -7.84
C GLN A 47 -23.83 5.71 -8.79
N ASN A 48 -24.05 4.40 -8.61
CA ASN A 48 -23.53 3.33 -9.48
C ASN A 48 -21.99 3.22 -9.50
N LEU A 49 -21.38 3.12 -8.32
CA LEU A 49 -19.93 2.93 -8.19
C LEU A 49 -19.53 1.47 -8.38
N SER A 50 -18.40 1.24 -9.04
CA SER A 50 -17.76 -0.07 -9.14
C SER A 50 -16.47 -0.10 -8.33
N VAL A 51 -16.18 -1.27 -7.77
CA VAL A 51 -14.92 -1.54 -7.06
C VAL A 51 -14.30 -2.76 -7.72
N ASP A 52 -13.03 -2.65 -8.07
CA ASP A 52 -12.27 -3.73 -8.67
C ASP A 52 -10.84 -3.73 -8.12
N GLU A 53 -10.19 -4.88 -8.18
CA GLU A 53 -8.84 -5.09 -7.73
C GLU A 53 -7.86 -4.98 -8.90
N ARG A 54 -6.80 -4.19 -8.72
CA ARG A 54 -5.71 -4.11 -9.71
C ARG A 54 -4.42 -4.67 -9.14
N MET A 55 -3.71 -5.47 -9.95
CA MET A 55 -2.33 -5.88 -9.63
C MET A 55 -1.35 -4.79 -10.07
N VAL A 56 -0.37 -4.52 -9.21
CA VAL A 56 0.76 -3.62 -9.50
C VAL A 56 2.01 -4.47 -9.65
N ALA A 57 2.72 -4.34 -10.77
CA ALA A 57 3.89 -5.18 -11.03
C ALA A 57 4.99 -4.96 -9.98
N ALA A 58 5.33 -6.02 -9.25
CA ALA A 58 6.41 -6.00 -8.27
C ALA A 58 7.28 -7.26 -8.40
N LYS A 59 8.60 -7.05 -8.56
CA LYS A 59 9.60 -8.14 -8.54
C LYS A 59 10.29 -8.28 -7.20
N ALA A 60 10.14 -7.32 -6.29
CA ALA A 60 10.74 -7.33 -4.97
C ALA A 60 10.25 -8.51 -4.11
N ARG A 61 11.05 -8.90 -3.12
CA ARG A 61 10.68 -9.91 -2.11
C ARG A 61 9.89 -9.23 -0.99
N ILE A 62 8.59 -9.06 -1.20
CA ILE A 62 7.66 -8.47 -0.24
C ILE A 62 6.65 -9.52 0.21
N ALA A 63 6.21 -9.45 1.46
CA ALA A 63 5.25 -10.40 2.03
C ALA A 63 3.89 -10.38 1.31
N MET A 64 3.53 -9.24 0.71
CA MET A 64 2.24 -9.04 0.04
C MET A 64 2.22 -9.47 -1.43
N LYS A 65 3.33 -9.98 -1.97
CA LYS A 65 3.41 -10.36 -3.38
C LYS A 65 2.50 -11.55 -3.65
N GLN A 66 1.60 -11.39 -4.60
CA GLN A 66 0.63 -12.40 -5.02
C GLN A 66 0.84 -12.80 -6.48
N TYR A 67 0.37 -14.00 -6.80
CA TYR A 67 0.24 -14.48 -8.17
C TYR A 67 -1.23 -14.61 -8.55
N ILE A 68 -1.65 -13.93 -9.62
CA ILE A 68 -3.00 -14.06 -10.17
C ILE A 68 -2.90 -14.42 -11.65
N LYS A 69 -3.24 -15.67 -11.98
CA LYS A 69 -3.06 -16.27 -13.32
C LYS A 69 -3.71 -15.46 -14.45
N ASN A 70 -4.90 -14.91 -14.18
CA ASN A 70 -5.74 -14.28 -15.20
C ASN A 70 -5.50 -12.77 -15.36
N LYS A 71 -4.62 -12.16 -14.57
CA LYS A 71 -4.30 -10.73 -14.72
C LYS A 71 -3.17 -10.53 -15.73
N PRO A 72 -3.18 -9.42 -16.51
CA PRO A 72 -2.09 -9.13 -17.46
C PRO A 72 -0.72 -9.09 -16.78
N THR A 73 -0.68 -8.46 -15.61
CA THR A 73 0.44 -8.55 -14.67
C THR A 73 0.15 -9.62 -13.64
N LYS A 74 0.78 -10.78 -13.78
CA LYS A 74 0.49 -11.94 -12.94
C LYS A 74 1.14 -11.87 -11.56
N TRP A 75 2.28 -11.19 -11.43
CA TRP A 75 3.04 -11.08 -10.19
C TRP A 75 3.05 -9.63 -9.70
N GLY A 76 2.65 -9.41 -8.46
CA GLY A 76 2.59 -8.08 -7.85
C GLY A 76 2.27 -8.13 -6.38
#